data_AF-A0A7V4GDU9-F1
#
_entry.id   AF-A0A7V4GDU9-F1
#
_cell.length_a   1.000
_cell.length_b   1.000
_cell.length_c   1.000
_cell.angle_alpha   90.00
_cell.angle_beta   90.00
_cell.angle_gamma   90.00
#
_symmetry.space_group_name_H-M   'P 1'
#
loop_
_entity.id
_entity.type
_entity.pdbx_description
1 polymer ?
#
loop_
_entity_poly.entity_id
_entity_poly.type
_entity_poly.pdbx_seq_one_letter_code
_entity_poly.pdbx_strand_id
1 'polypeptide(L)'
;MTTPDRTAVVEESERVVLGAALLDPDVAEALIRDLPTAMYQRPEHAMIAQAIRDVWENRGAVDTTLVVAELTAQGRLAVVGGASYLSDLLDAAQLATTRDGELRLDPHVENVRRAHGLRRLGEAAVALQRAAEAGDRDAVREAPDACEKLPGSARQKLTTERRSTCGWEAGVVEVLDLARNAL
;
A
#
# COMPACT_ATOMS: atom_id res chain seq x y z
N MET A 1 -5.47 -9.17 -26.31
CA MET A 1 -5.22 -9.51 -24.90
C MET A 1 -5.32 -8.22 -24.10
N THR A 2 -6.48 -7.95 -23.51
CA THR A 2 -6.69 -6.79 -22.65
C THR A 2 -5.80 -6.97 -21.42
N THR A 3 -4.85 -6.07 -21.18
CA THR A 3 -4.10 -6.08 -19.92
C THR A 3 -5.12 -5.98 -18.79
N PRO A 4 -5.07 -6.87 -17.77
CA PRO A 4 -6.01 -6.79 -16.65
C PRO A 4 -5.94 -5.39 -16.05
N ASP A 5 -7.11 -4.85 -15.67
CA ASP A 5 -7.18 -3.56 -15.00
C ASP A 5 -6.34 -3.63 -13.72
N ARG A 6 -5.21 -2.91 -13.72
CA ARG A 6 -4.27 -2.90 -12.59
C ARG A 6 -4.92 -2.40 -11.32
N THR A 7 -5.94 -1.55 -11.44
CA THR A 7 -6.69 -1.00 -10.30
C THR A 7 -7.48 -2.11 -9.61
N ALA A 8 -8.19 -2.93 -10.39
CA ALA A 8 -8.94 -4.07 -9.90
C ALA A 8 -8.04 -5.11 -9.20
N VAL A 9 -6.85 -5.37 -9.76
CA VAL A 9 -5.88 -6.29 -9.15
C VAL A 9 -5.42 -5.80 -7.77
N VAL A 10 -5.19 -4.49 -7.61
CA VAL A 10 -4.78 -3.95 -6.30
C VAL A 10 -5.94 -3.98 -5.31
N GLU A 11 -7.16 -3.64 -5.75
CA GLU A 11 -8.33 -3.71 -4.88
C GLU A 11 -8.56 -5.14 -4.35
N GLU A 12 -8.47 -6.14 -5.24
CA GLU A 12 -8.55 -7.54 -4.85
C GLU A 12 -7.45 -7.90 -3.85
N SER A 13 -6.21 -7.46 -4.10
CA SER A 13 -5.10 -7.65 -3.17
C SER A 13 -5.33 -7.00 -1.80
N GLU A 14 -5.88 -5.79 -1.75
CA GLU A 14 -6.22 -5.13 -0.48
C GLU A 14 -7.28 -5.93 0.29
N ARG A 15 -8.31 -6.42 -0.41
CA ARG A 15 -9.38 -7.23 0.21
C ARG A 15 -8.84 -8.54 0.78
N VAL A 16 -8.03 -9.25 0.01
CA VAL A 16 -7.37 -10.50 0.44
C VAL A 16 -6.53 -10.27 1.69
N VAL A 17 -5.69 -9.23 1.69
CA VAL A 17 -4.79 -8.93 2.81
C VAL A 17 -5.57 -8.57 4.08
N LEU A 18 -6.63 -7.77 3.96
CA LEU A 18 -7.48 -7.43 5.11
C LEU A 18 -8.25 -8.64 5.63
N GLY A 19 -8.83 -9.46 4.75
CA GLY A 19 -9.51 -10.69 5.15
C GLY A 19 -8.59 -11.66 5.87
N ALA A 20 -7.35 -11.78 5.39
CA ALA A 20 -6.32 -12.61 6.01
C ALA A 20 -5.98 -12.15 7.44
N ALA A 21 -5.86 -10.83 7.64
CA ALA A 21 -5.64 -10.24 8.96
C ALA A 21 -6.83 -10.46 9.93
N LEU A 22 -8.05 -10.63 9.40
CA LEU A 22 -9.23 -10.91 10.21
C LEU A 22 -9.37 -12.39 10.58
N LEU A 23 -8.78 -13.28 9.78
CA LEU A 23 -8.80 -14.74 9.99
C LEU A 23 -7.76 -15.22 10.98
N ASP A 24 -6.55 -14.67 10.90
CA ASP A 24 -5.39 -15.14 11.66
C ASP A 24 -4.68 -13.98 12.37
N PRO A 25 -4.62 -13.99 13.72
CA PRO A 25 -3.95 -12.94 14.48
C PRO A 25 -2.44 -12.84 14.21
N ASP A 26 -1.76 -13.95 13.90
CA ASP A 26 -0.32 -13.93 13.59
C ASP A 26 -0.08 -13.24 12.23
N VAL A 27 -0.98 -13.48 11.28
CA VAL A 27 -1.01 -12.76 10.00
C VAL A 27 -1.32 -11.28 10.23
N ALA A 28 -2.26 -10.95 11.12
CA ALA A 28 -2.58 -9.57 11.47
C ALA A 28 -1.34 -8.83 12.00
N GLU A 29 -0.59 -9.43 12.92
CA GLU A 29 0.64 -8.84 13.46
C GLU A 29 1.67 -8.55 12.36
N ALA A 30 1.90 -9.53 11.48
CA ALA A 30 2.84 -9.39 10.37
C ALA A 30 2.42 -8.25 9.44
N LEU A 31 1.14 -8.17 9.08
CA LEU A 31 0.61 -7.14 8.20
C LEU A 31 0.62 -5.75 8.84
N ILE A 32 0.30 -5.63 10.13
CA ILE A 32 0.40 -4.38 10.89
C ILE A 32 1.82 -3.83 10.85
N ARG A 33 2.83 -4.68 11.00
CA ARG A 33 4.24 -4.25 10.93
C ARG A 33 4.64 -3.83 9.51
N ASP A 34 4.15 -4.54 8.51
CA ASP A 34 4.69 -4.51 7.14
C ASP A 34 3.91 -3.63 6.16
N LEU A 35 2.66 -3.29 6.47
CA LEU A 35 1.71 -2.54 5.66
C LEU A 35 1.05 -1.43 6.49
N PRO A 36 1.65 -0.23 6.57
CA PRO A 36 1.01 0.91 7.20
C PRO A 36 -0.28 1.29 6.48
N THR A 37 -1.23 1.89 7.22
CA THR A 37 -2.58 2.24 6.74
C THR A 37 -2.57 3.18 5.53
N ALA A 38 -1.51 3.99 5.38
CA ALA A 38 -1.31 4.85 4.21
C ALA A 38 -1.03 4.08 2.91
N MET A 39 -0.71 2.78 2.94
CA MET A 39 -0.47 1.98 1.75
C MET A 39 -1.73 1.59 0.99
N TYR A 40 -2.87 1.48 1.68
CA TYR A 40 -4.14 1.17 1.05
C TYR A 40 -4.60 2.33 0.16
N GLN A 41 -5.08 2.02 -1.03
CA GLN A 41 -5.62 3.00 -1.97
C GLN A 41 -7.03 3.41 -1.57
N ARG A 42 -7.85 2.46 -1.10
CA ARG A 42 -9.22 2.76 -0.69
C ARG A 42 -9.24 3.32 0.74
N PRO A 43 -9.88 4.47 0.97
CA PRO A 43 -10.04 5.03 2.31
C PRO A 43 -10.73 4.06 3.26
N GLU A 44 -11.72 3.30 2.78
CA GLU A 44 -12.44 2.33 3.59
C GLU A 44 -11.50 1.21 4.07
N HIS A 45 -10.60 0.72 3.21
CA HIS A 45 -9.60 -0.28 3.55
C HIS A 45 -8.57 0.24 4.55
N ALA A 46 -8.13 1.49 4.39
CA ALA A 46 -7.26 2.14 5.36
C ALA A 46 -7.91 2.26 6.75
N MET A 47 -9.22 2.55 6.81
CA MET A 47 -9.98 2.59 8.07
C MET A 47 -10.07 1.21 8.73
N ILE A 48 -10.33 0.16 7.95
CA ILE A 48 -10.37 -1.23 8.46
C ILE A 48 -8.99 -1.64 8.97
N ALA A 49 -7.92 -1.38 8.22
CA ALA A 49 -6.55 -1.65 8.64
C ALA A 49 -6.18 -0.91 9.93
N GLN A 50 -6.63 0.34 10.09
CA GLN A 50 -6.44 1.10 11.32
C GLN A 50 -7.20 0.47 12.49
N ALA A 51 -8.45 0.08 12.30
CA ALA A 51 -9.23 -0.58 13.35
C ALA A 51 -8.60 -1.94 13.78
N ILE A 52 -8.08 -2.72 12.82
CA ILE A 52 -7.32 -3.95 13.08
C ILE A 52 -6.10 -3.66 13.95
N ARG A 53 -5.33 -2.62 13.62
CA ARG A 53 -4.19 -2.16 14.42
C ARG A 53 -4.61 -1.75 15.82
N ASP A 54 -5.64 -0.92 15.95
CA ASP A 54 -6.12 -0.40 17.23
C ASP A 54 -6.58 -1.56 18.14
N VAL A 55 -7.27 -2.56 17.58
CA VAL A 55 -7.66 -3.78 18.31
C VAL A 55 -6.44 -4.58 18.75
N TRP A 56 -5.47 -4.78 17.85
CA TRP A 56 -4.25 -5.52 18.16
C TRP A 56 -3.43 -4.85 19.28
N GLU A 57 -3.21 -3.55 19.19
CA GLU A 57 -2.44 -2.78 20.18
C GLU A 57 -3.10 -2.79 21.57
N ASN A 58 -4.43 -2.83 21.63
CA ASN A 58 -5.18 -2.83 22.89
C ASN A 58 -5.35 -4.22 23.50
N ARG A 59 -5.46 -5.28 22.68
CA ARG A 59 -5.90 -6.61 23.14
C ARG A 59 -4.90 -7.74 22.87
N GLY A 60 -3.93 -7.53 21.98
CA GLY A 60 -2.96 -8.55 21.56
C GLY A 60 -3.56 -9.69 20.72
N ALA A 61 -4.82 -9.57 20.31
CA ALA A 61 -5.51 -10.52 19.44
C ALA A 61 -6.55 -9.78 18.60
N VAL A 62 -6.59 -10.08 17.30
CA VAL A 62 -7.61 -9.54 16.37
C VAL A 62 -8.67 -10.61 16.13
N ASP A 63 -9.93 -10.20 16.16
CA ASP A 63 -11.07 -10.99 15.68
C ASP A 63 -12.04 -10.06 14.94
N THR A 64 -12.79 -10.61 13.99
CA THR A 64 -13.78 -9.88 13.21
C THR A 64 -14.81 -9.18 14.11
N THR A 65 -15.26 -9.82 15.19
CA THR A 65 -16.23 -9.22 16.13
C THR A 65 -15.64 -8.01 16.84
N LEU A 66 -14.35 -8.08 17.22
CA LEU A 66 -13.64 -6.98 17.87
C LEU A 66 -13.45 -5.80 16.91
N VAL A 67 -13.12 -6.07 15.65
CA VAL A 67 -12.98 -5.03 14.63
C VAL A 67 -14.33 -4.37 14.31
N VAL A 68 -15.42 -5.14 14.26
CA VAL A 68 -16.77 -4.58 14.12
C VAL A 68 -17.11 -3.68 15.31
N ALA A 69 -16.81 -4.12 16.54
CA ALA A 69 -17.06 -3.33 17.74
C ALA A 69 -16.25 -2.01 17.73
N GLU A 70 -14.98 -2.07 17.33
CA GLU A 70 -14.11 -0.89 17.22
C GLU A 70 -14.62 0.08 16.15
N LEU A 71 -14.94 -0.41 14.95
CA LEU A 71 -15.51 0.43 13.88
C LEU A 71 -16.86 1.03 14.26
N THR A 72 -17.66 0.33 15.08
CA THR A 72 -18.92 0.84 15.61
C THR A 72 -18.68 1.96 16.62
N ALA A 73 -17.74 1.77 17.55
CA ALA A 73 -17.37 2.78 18.53
C ALA A 73 -16.82 4.05 17.87
N GLN A 74 -16.09 3.91 16.77
CA GLN A 74 -15.58 5.03 15.98
C GLN A 74 -16.63 5.67 15.04
N GLY A 75 -17.84 5.11 14.94
CA GLY A 75 -18.87 5.59 14.01
C GLY A 75 -18.53 5.36 12.52
N ARG A 76 -17.59 4.46 12.23
CA ARG A 76 -17.07 4.20 10.86
C ARG A 76 -17.65 2.94 10.22
N LEU A 77 -18.34 2.09 10.98
CA LEU A 77 -18.89 0.81 10.47
C LEU A 77 -19.77 1.02 9.22
N ALA A 78 -20.64 2.03 9.23
CA ALA A 78 -21.49 2.32 8.08
C ALA A 78 -20.69 2.83 6.86
N VAL A 79 -19.59 3.55 7.09
CA VAL A 79 -18.74 4.11 6.03
C VAL A 79 -17.99 3.02 5.29
N VAL A 80 -17.52 1.98 6.00
CA VAL A 80 -16.74 0.89 5.39
C VAL A 80 -17.61 -0.15 4.67
N GLY A 81 -18.93 -0.03 4.69
CA GLY A 81 -19.86 -0.99 4.06
C GLY A 81 -20.54 -1.95 5.04
N GLY A 82 -20.40 -1.73 6.35
CA GLY A 82 -21.07 -2.51 7.39
C GLY A 82 -20.40 -3.85 7.70
N ALA A 83 -21.02 -4.61 8.60
CA ALA A 83 -20.51 -5.93 9.00
C ALA A 83 -20.48 -6.93 7.83
N SER A 84 -21.39 -6.82 6.87
CA SER A 84 -21.40 -7.66 5.67
C SER A 84 -20.13 -7.50 4.83
N TYR A 85 -19.59 -6.28 4.73
CA TYR A 85 -18.34 -6.08 3.98
C TYR A 85 -17.16 -6.78 4.65
N LEU A 86 -17.10 -6.81 5.98
CA LEU A 86 -16.06 -7.59 6.66
C LEU A 86 -16.20 -9.09 6.38
N SER A 87 -17.43 -9.61 6.25
CA SER A 87 -17.65 -10.98 5.78
C SER A 87 -17.16 -11.20 4.35
N ASP A 88 -17.41 -10.25 3.44
CA ASP A 88 -16.91 -10.31 2.06
C ASP A 88 -15.37 -10.32 2.01
N LEU A 89 -14.70 -9.64 2.94
CA LEU A 89 -13.24 -9.68 3.07
C LEU A 89 -12.75 -11.07 3.49
N LEU A 90 -13.43 -11.73 4.44
CA LEU A 90 -13.11 -13.10 4.84
C LEU A 90 -13.23 -14.06 3.65
N ASP A 91 -14.26 -13.91 2.83
CA ASP A 91 -14.43 -14.69 1.61
C ASP A 91 -13.33 -14.40 0.58
N ALA A 92 -12.92 -13.13 0.44
CA ALA A 92 -11.81 -12.77 -0.44
C ALA A 92 -10.48 -13.44 -0.01
N ALA A 93 -10.21 -13.56 1.29
CA ALA A 93 -9.01 -14.24 1.78
C ALA A 93 -8.97 -15.74 1.39
N GLN A 94 -10.13 -16.39 1.30
CA GLN A 94 -10.21 -17.79 0.86
C GLN A 94 -9.77 -17.96 -0.61
N LEU A 95 -9.91 -16.92 -1.46
CA LEU A 95 -9.43 -16.95 -2.85
C LEU A 95 -7.89 -17.03 -2.95
N ALA A 96 -7.19 -16.56 -1.92
CA ALA A 96 -5.72 -16.63 -1.84
C ALA A 96 -5.22 -17.90 -1.12
N THR A 97 -6.13 -18.76 -0.67
CA THR A 97 -5.79 -20.04 -0.05
C THR A 97 -5.50 -21.06 -1.15
N THR A 98 -4.34 -21.70 -1.07
CA THR A 98 -3.94 -22.74 -2.03
C THR A 98 -4.73 -24.02 -1.79
N ARG A 99 -4.60 -24.98 -2.71
CA ARG A 99 -5.27 -26.28 -2.61
C ARG A 99 -4.83 -27.08 -1.37
N ASP A 100 -3.66 -26.76 -0.83
CA ASP A 100 -3.06 -27.39 0.35
C ASP A 100 -3.50 -26.70 1.66
N GLY A 101 -4.33 -25.65 1.59
CA GLY A 101 -4.85 -24.92 2.74
C GLY A 101 -3.94 -23.79 3.23
N GLU A 102 -2.81 -23.54 2.57
CA GLU A 102 -1.89 -22.47 2.93
C GLU A 102 -2.32 -21.14 2.32
N LEU A 103 -2.29 -20.09 3.13
CA LEU A 103 -2.65 -18.74 2.70
C LEU A 103 -1.45 -18.04 2.04
N ARG A 104 -1.56 -17.71 0.74
CA ARG A 104 -0.45 -17.12 -0.02
C ARG A 104 -0.60 -15.60 -0.16
N LEU A 105 -0.06 -14.86 0.81
CA LEU A 105 -0.22 -13.39 0.88
C LEU A 105 0.83 -12.60 0.10
N ASP A 106 2.03 -13.16 -0.13
CA ASP A 106 3.16 -12.41 -0.72
C ASP A 106 2.82 -11.64 -2.01
N PRO A 107 2.11 -12.23 -3.00
CA PRO A 107 1.78 -11.50 -4.23
C PRO A 107 0.83 -10.33 -3.97
N HIS A 108 -0.09 -10.48 -3.01
CA HIS A 108 -1.07 -9.47 -2.69
C HIS A 108 -0.43 -8.31 -1.93
N VAL A 109 0.42 -8.61 -0.94
CA VAL A 109 1.21 -7.62 -0.22
C VAL A 109 2.10 -6.82 -1.19
N GLU A 110 2.77 -7.49 -2.13
CA GLU A 110 3.61 -6.83 -3.13
C GLU A 110 2.81 -5.92 -4.06
N ASN A 111 1.61 -6.34 -4.49
CA ASN A 111 0.74 -5.49 -5.31
C ASN A 111 0.37 -4.18 -4.58
N VAL A 112 0.01 -4.27 -3.30
CA VAL A 112 -0.34 -3.09 -2.47
C VAL A 112 0.88 -2.18 -2.29
N ARG A 113 2.04 -2.75 -1.93
CA ARG A 113 3.30 -1.98 -1.76
C ARG A 113 3.70 -1.27 -3.05
N ARG A 114 3.67 -1.98 -4.17
CA ARG A 114 4.00 -1.43 -5.49
C ARG A 114 3.07 -0.29 -5.86
N ALA A 115 1.76 -0.46 -5.65
CA ALA A 115 0.77 0.57 -5.95
C ALA A 115 1.00 1.83 -5.10
N HIS A 116 1.25 1.67 -3.80
CA HIS A 116 1.58 2.79 -2.93
C HIS A 116 2.87 3.52 -3.37
N GLY A 117 3.92 2.77 -3.71
CA GLY A 117 5.18 3.33 -4.19
C GLY A 117 4.99 4.18 -5.45
N LEU A 118 4.25 3.67 -6.43
CA LEU A 118 3.93 4.42 -7.66
C LEU A 118 3.11 5.68 -7.37
N ARG A 119 2.13 5.59 -6.46
CA ARG A 119 1.35 6.76 -6.05
C ARG A 119 2.22 7.82 -5.39
N ARG A 120 3.12 7.42 -4.48
CA ARG A 120 4.05 8.34 -3.81
C ARG A 120 5.00 9.02 -4.80
N LEU A 121 5.49 8.29 -5.80
CA LEU A 121 6.28 8.86 -6.89
C LEU A 121 5.49 9.91 -7.68
N GLY A 122 4.24 9.61 -8.03
CA GLY A 122 3.37 10.56 -8.73
C GLY A 122 3.10 11.82 -7.89
N GLU A 123 2.81 11.67 -6.60
CA GLU A 123 2.61 12.78 -5.66
C GLU A 123 3.87 13.65 -5.51
N ALA A 124 5.05 13.03 -5.45
CA ALA A 124 6.33 13.74 -5.42
C ALA A 124 6.60 14.51 -6.72
N ALA A 125 6.30 13.92 -7.88
CA ALA A 125 6.44 14.59 -9.17
C ALA A 125 5.55 15.83 -9.27
N VAL A 126 4.29 15.74 -8.81
CA VAL A 126 3.36 16.89 -8.77
C VAL A 126 3.85 17.96 -7.78
N ALA A 127 4.39 17.58 -6.63
CA ALA A 127 4.95 18.52 -5.66
C ALA A 127 6.16 19.27 -6.24
N LEU A 128 7.05 18.55 -6.94
CA LEU A 128 8.20 19.14 -7.62
C LEU A 128 7.78 20.12 -8.70
N GLN A 129 6.79 19.76 -9.52
CA GLN A 129 6.25 20.65 -10.55
C GLN A 129 5.73 21.96 -9.95
N ARG A 130 4.95 21.87 -8.87
CA ARG A 130 4.43 23.07 -8.18
C ARG A 130 5.53 23.94 -7.59
N ALA A 131 6.58 23.34 -7.03
CA ALA A 131 7.74 24.08 -6.53
C ALA A 131 8.46 24.82 -7.66
N ALA A 132 8.62 24.17 -8.81
CA ALA A 132 9.21 24.79 -10.00
C ALA A 132 8.36 25.96 -10.53
N GLU A 133 7.04 25.81 -10.59
CA GLU A 133 6.10 26.87 -10.98
C GLU A 133 6.12 28.06 -10.01
N ALA A 134 6.33 27.81 -8.71
CA ALA A 134 6.45 28.85 -7.68
C ALA A 134 7.81 29.57 -7.69
N GLY A 135 8.79 29.09 -8.44
CA GLY A 135 10.16 29.63 -8.44
C GLY A 135 10.94 29.33 -7.16
N ASP A 136 10.49 28.40 -6.33
CA ASP A 136 11.16 27.98 -5.09
C ASP A 136 12.27 26.97 -5.41
N ARG A 137 13.47 27.51 -5.65
CA ARG A 137 14.65 26.75 -6.06
C ARG A 137 15.18 25.82 -4.97
N ASP A 138 15.00 26.19 -3.69
CA ASP A 138 15.42 25.36 -2.57
C ASP A 138 14.51 24.13 -2.43
N ALA A 139 13.20 24.32 -2.53
CA ALA A 139 12.25 23.21 -2.52
C ALA A 139 12.43 22.24 -3.71
N VAL A 140 12.74 22.77 -4.91
CA VAL A 140 13.04 21.95 -6.10
C VAL A 140 14.29 21.09 -5.91
N ARG A 141 15.31 21.63 -5.25
CA ARG A 141 16.57 20.92 -4.98
C ARG A 141 16.44 19.84 -3.90
N GLU A 142 15.62 20.07 -2.88
CA GLU A 142 15.43 19.13 -1.76
C GLU A 142 14.41 18.02 -2.04
N ALA A 143 13.44 18.25 -2.94
CA ALA A 143 12.39 17.30 -3.25
C ALA A 143 12.86 15.90 -3.72
N PRO A 144 13.93 15.76 -4.55
CA PRO A 144 14.52 14.48 -4.91
C PRO A 144 14.97 13.63 -3.72
N ASP A 145 15.62 14.24 -2.73
CA ASP A 145 16.20 13.55 -1.57
C ASP A 145 15.12 13.08 -0.59
N ALA A 146 13.98 13.76 -0.54
CA ALA A 146 12.79 13.31 0.18
C ALA A 146 12.18 12.04 -0.46
N CYS A 147 12.33 11.87 -1.78
CA CYS A 147 11.87 10.68 -2.50
C CYS A 147 12.80 9.47 -2.25
N GLU A 148 14.11 9.70 -2.09
CA GLU A 148 15.11 8.65 -1.85
C GLU A 148 14.98 7.97 -0.47
N LYS A 149 14.32 8.63 0.51
CA LYS A 149 14.10 8.10 1.86
C LYS A 149 12.94 7.09 1.98
N LEU A 150 12.26 6.75 0.88
CA LEU A 150 11.21 5.72 0.88
C LEU A 150 11.81 4.31 1.10
N PRO A 151 11.09 3.39 1.76
CA PRO A 151 11.66 2.10 2.21
C PRO A 151 12.27 1.28 1.06
N GLY A 152 13.50 0.80 1.30
CA GLY A 152 14.42 0.27 0.30
C GLY A 152 14.14 -1.12 -0.28
N SER A 153 12.95 -1.70 -0.11
CA SER A 153 12.63 -3.00 -0.73
C SER A 153 12.56 -2.94 -2.27
N ALA A 154 12.44 -1.74 -2.84
CA ALA A 154 12.53 -1.50 -4.28
C ALA A 154 13.97 -1.39 -4.81
N ARG A 155 15.00 -1.19 -3.96
CA ARG A 155 16.37 -0.90 -4.43
C ARG A 155 17.13 -2.17 -4.85
N GLN A 156 16.98 -3.28 -4.13
CA GLN A 156 17.83 -4.47 -4.32
C GLN A 156 17.42 -5.37 -5.51
N LYS A 157 16.14 -5.36 -5.91
CA LYS A 157 15.65 -6.19 -7.03
C LYS A 157 15.62 -5.47 -8.38
N LEU A 158 15.74 -4.14 -8.41
CA LEU A 158 15.76 -3.35 -9.65
C LEU A 158 17.18 -3.19 -10.23
N THR A 159 18.21 -3.17 -9.39
CA THR A 159 19.59 -2.90 -9.86
C THR A 159 20.30 -4.10 -10.47
N THR A 160 19.89 -5.32 -10.14
CA THR A 160 20.66 -6.53 -10.46
C THR A 160 20.04 -7.37 -11.57
N GLU A 161 18.73 -7.25 -11.83
CA GLU A 161 18.04 -8.19 -12.72
C GLU A 161 17.01 -7.53 -13.64
N ARG A 162 17.33 -6.36 -14.24
CA ARG A 162 16.59 -5.87 -15.42
C ARG A 162 17.23 -4.70 -16.17
N ARG A 163 18.53 -4.78 -16.47
CA ARG A 163 19.22 -3.82 -17.36
C ARG A 163 18.73 -3.82 -18.83
N SER A 164 17.71 -4.60 -19.20
CA SER A 164 17.36 -4.81 -20.61
C SER A 164 15.93 -4.44 -21.04
N THR A 165 15.04 -3.93 -20.18
CA THR A 165 13.63 -3.75 -20.65
C THR A 165 12.82 -2.53 -20.17
N CYS A 166 13.37 -1.52 -19.48
CA CYS A 166 12.58 -0.31 -19.17
C CYS A 166 13.42 0.98 -19.27
N GLY A 167 13.30 1.71 -20.38
CA GLY A 167 14.00 2.98 -20.63
C GLY A 167 13.48 4.19 -19.84
N TRP A 168 12.42 4.05 -19.05
CA TRP A 168 11.87 5.17 -18.26
C TRP A 168 12.60 5.39 -16.93
N GLU A 169 13.29 4.38 -16.38
CA GLU A 169 14.09 4.51 -15.16
C GLU A 169 15.32 5.41 -15.38
N ALA A 170 15.91 5.36 -16.58
CA ALA A 170 16.97 6.29 -16.99
C ALA A 170 16.45 7.74 -17.02
N GLY A 171 15.24 7.97 -17.53
CA GLY A 171 14.63 9.30 -17.58
C GLY A 171 14.30 9.87 -16.19
N VAL A 172 13.89 9.04 -15.22
CA VAL A 172 13.66 9.51 -13.84
C VAL A 172 14.97 9.91 -13.18
N VAL A 173 16.03 9.09 -13.30
CA VAL A 173 17.35 9.42 -12.77
C VAL A 173 17.90 10.69 -13.42
N GLU A 174 17.77 10.81 -14.74
CA GLU A 174 18.22 11.99 -15.49
C GLU A 174 17.47 13.26 -15.09
N VAL A 175 16.16 13.20 -14.85
CA VAL A 175 15.38 14.34 -14.34
C VAL A 175 15.78 14.71 -12.91
N LEU A 176 16.03 13.73 -12.04
CA LEU A 176 16.47 13.98 -10.67
C LEU A 176 17.89 14.58 -10.64
N ASP A 177 18.80 14.07 -11.48
CA ASP A 177 20.16 14.60 -11.63
C ASP A 177 20.17 16.00 -12.27
N LEU A 178 19.28 16.26 -13.24
CA LEU A 178 19.10 17.58 -13.83
C LEU A 178 18.57 18.58 -12.80
N ALA A 179 17.57 18.20 -12.01
CA ALA A 179 17.04 19.03 -10.92
C ALA A 179 18.10 19.35 -9.86
N ARG A 180 19.02 18.41 -9.59
CA ARG A 180 20.11 18.59 -8.63
C ARG A 180 21.26 19.46 -9.16
N ASN A 181 21.53 19.43 -10.48
CA ASN A 181 22.68 20.11 -11.09
C ASN A 181 22.35 21.41 -11.85
N ALA A 182 21.07 21.73 -12.09
CA ALA A 182 20.64 22.92 -12.84
C ALA A 182 20.54 24.21 -11.98
N LEU A 183 20.93 24.15 -10.70
CA LEU A 183 20.91 25.24 -9.72
C LEU A 183 22.26 25.37 -9.01
#